data_AF-A0AB39BQC3-F1
#
_entry.id   AF-A0AB39BQC3-F1
#
_cell.length_a   1.000
_cell.length_b   1.000
_cell.length_c   1.000
_cell.angle_alpha   90.00
_cell.angle_beta   90.00
_cell.angle_gamma   90.00
#
_symmetry.space_group_name_H-M   'P 1'
#
loop_
_entity.id
_entity.type
_entity.pdbx_description
1 polymer ?
#
loop_
_entity_poly.entity_id
_entity_poly.type
_entity_poly.pdbx_seq_one_letter_code
_entity_poly.pdbx_strand_id
1 'polypeptide(L)'
;MGEYQREPYRAEDFAWQIQRVPDWSGRTEIMIEIVGAEGCVSFGYTVKEAKKGLIEALMHWVRKYGELALPEANVGAQLIYLAPTMTKEEEDYINVELKKLQ
;
A
#
# COMPACT_ATOMS: atom_id res chain seq x y z
N MET A 1 -3.14 -38.15 -2.29
CA MET A 1 -3.04 -36.76 -2.76
C MET A 1 -3.25 -35.89 -1.54
N GLY A 2 -2.20 -35.25 -1.05
CA GLY A 2 -2.32 -34.38 0.13
C GLY A 2 -3.09 -33.13 -0.26
N GLU A 3 -4.25 -32.91 0.35
CA GLU A 3 -4.89 -31.61 0.34
C GLU A 3 -3.95 -30.65 1.06
N TYR A 4 -3.20 -29.86 0.29
CA TYR A 4 -2.50 -28.70 0.82
C TYR A 4 -3.58 -27.72 1.27
N GLN A 5 -4.01 -27.84 2.53
CA GLN A 5 -4.67 -26.74 3.23
C GLN A 5 -3.62 -25.64 3.35
N ARG A 6 -3.55 -24.76 2.34
CA ARG A 6 -2.83 -23.50 2.47
C ARG A 6 -3.49 -22.75 3.63
N GLU A 7 -2.69 -22.39 4.63
CA GLU A 7 -3.10 -21.48 5.69
C GLU A 7 -3.73 -20.21 5.06
N PRO A 8 -4.72 -19.58 5.71
CA PRO A 8 -5.30 -18.35 5.19
C PRO A 8 -4.20 -17.32 5.00
N TYR A 9 -4.07 -16.78 3.78
CA TYR A 9 -3.06 -15.78 3.44
C TYR A 9 -3.05 -14.66 4.47
N ARG A 10 -1.86 -14.37 5.01
CA ARG A 10 -1.70 -13.29 5.97
C ARG A 10 -1.28 -12.04 5.22
N ALA A 11 -1.75 -10.89 5.66
CA ALA A 11 -1.29 -9.61 5.09
C ALA A 11 0.24 -9.49 5.18
N GLU A 12 0.87 -10.08 6.20
CA GLU A 12 2.33 -10.09 6.40
C GLU A 12 3.11 -10.96 5.40
N ASP A 13 2.44 -11.72 4.54
CA ASP A 13 3.10 -12.55 3.53
C ASP A 13 3.41 -11.75 2.25
N PHE A 14 2.93 -10.51 2.15
CA PHE A 14 3.03 -9.67 0.95
C PHE A 14 3.88 -8.42 1.18
N ALA A 15 4.49 -7.92 0.10
CA ALA A 15 5.17 -6.64 0.14
C ALA A 15 4.15 -5.49 0.25
N TRP A 16 4.48 -4.51 1.09
CA TRP A 16 3.61 -3.36 1.36
C TRP A 16 4.23 -2.08 0.82
N GLN A 17 3.42 -1.32 0.11
CA GLN A 17 3.69 0.08 -0.16
C GLN A 17 3.06 0.93 0.93
N ILE A 18 3.87 1.74 1.61
CA ILE A 18 3.41 2.62 2.70
C ILE A 18 3.61 4.07 2.27
N GLN A 19 2.53 4.86 2.36
CA GLN A 19 2.51 6.28 2.01
C GLN A 19 1.86 7.12 3.11
N ARG A 20 2.25 8.39 3.19
CA ARG A 20 1.50 9.42 3.93
C ARG A 20 0.61 10.17 2.95
N VAL A 21 -0.70 10.22 3.23
CA VAL A 21 -1.70 10.83 2.35
C VAL A 21 -2.61 11.77 3.14
N PRO A 22 -3.19 12.81 2.52
CA PRO A 22 -4.21 13.61 3.17
C PRO A 22 -5.52 12.81 3.30
N ASP A 23 -6.14 12.87 4.47
CA ASP A 23 -7.50 12.37 4.70
C ASP A 23 -8.55 13.38 4.24
N TRP A 24 -9.82 12.99 4.29
CA TRP A 24 -10.95 13.83 3.88
C TRP A 24 -11.09 15.14 4.68
N SER A 25 -10.50 15.20 5.87
CA SER A 25 -10.50 16.38 6.75
C SER A 25 -9.26 17.27 6.57
N GLY A 26 -8.33 16.89 5.69
CA GLY A 26 -7.07 17.59 5.44
C GLY A 26 -5.95 17.24 6.45
N ARG A 27 -6.15 16.25 7.32
CA ARG A 27 -5.07 15.71 8.17
C ARG A 27 -4.26 14.69 7.40
N THR A 28 -3.06 14.34 7.88
CA THR A 28 -2.26 13.29 7.26
C THR A 28 -2.55 11.94 7.91
N GLU A 29 -2.85 10.94 7.10
CA GLU A 29 -2.96 9.53 7.50
C GLU A 29 -1.94 8.65 6.76
N ILE A 30 -1.79 7.42 7.23
CA ILE A 30 -0.94 6.40 6.63
C ILE A 30 -1.80 5.50 5.76
N MET A 31 -1.42 5.37 4.50
CA MET A 31 -1.96 4.39 3.56
C MET A 31 -1.02 3.20 3.47
N ILE A 32 -1.57 1.98 3.50
CA ILE A 32 -0.84 0.74 3.19
C ILE A 32 -1.56 0.03 2.05
N GLU A 33 -0.81 -0.33 1.01
CA GLU A 33 -1.28 -1.10 -0.15
C GLU A 33 -0.41 -2.36 -0.35
N ILE A 34 -1.03 -3.45 -0.78
CA ILE A 34 -0.29 -4.67 -1.18
C ILE A 34 0.25 -4.50 -2.60
N VAL A 35 1.56 -4.62 -2.76
CA VAL A 35 2.23 -4.53 -4.06
C VAL A 35 1.81 -5.70 -4.94
N GLY A 36 1.26 -5.41 -6.13
CA GLY A 36 0.75 -6.42 -7.07
C GLY A 36 -0.70 -6.84 -6.80
N ALA A 37 -1.41 -6.16 -5.90
CA ALA A 37 -2.86 -6.25 -5.73
C ALA A 37 -3.46 -4.83 -5.68
N GLU A 38 -3.39 -4.11 -6.80
CA GLU A 38 -3.68 -2.67 -6.90
C GLU A 38 -5.09 -2.32 -6.42
N GLY A 39 -5.19 -1.53 -5.35
CA GLY A 39 -6.46 -1.20 -4.70
C GLY A 39 -6.82 -2.12 -3.52
N CYS A 40 -6.00 -3.10 -3.17
CA CYS A 40 -6.02 -3.74 -1.86
C CYS A 40 -5.33 -2.81 -0.84
N VAL A 41 -6.06 -1.77 -0.44
CA VAL A 41 -5.55 -0.65 0.34
C VAL A 41 -6.26 -0.50 1.67
N SER A 42 -5.56 0.07 2.65
CA SER A 42 -6.08 0.41 3.97
C SER A 42 -5.47 1.71 4.49
N PHE A 43 -6.15 2.35 5.42
CA PHE A 43 -5.78 3.66 5.95
C PHE A 43 -5.82 3.66 7.49
N GLY A 44 -5.04 4.54 8.10
CA GLY A 44 -5.07 4.80 9.55
C GLY A 44 -4.09 5.88 9.97
N TYR A 45 -4.32 6.52 11.11
CA TYR A 45 -3.40 7.57 11.61
C TYR A 45 -2.09 6.98 12.16
N THR A 46 -2.06 5.66 12.39
CA THR A 46 -0.86 4.90 12.71
C THR A 46 -0.69 3.67 11.80
N VAL A 47 0.54 3.17 11.66
CA VAL A 47 0.83 1.93 10.91
C VAL A 47 0.03 0.75 11.48
N LYS A 48 -0.17 0.71 12.80
CA LYS A 48 -0.95 -0.34 13.48
C LYS A 48 -2.41 -0.32 13.07
N GLU A 49 -3.01 0.87 12.94
CA GLU A 49 -4.40 1.04 12.51
C GLU A 49 -4.56 0.66 11.03
N ALA A 50 -3.70 1.18 10.15
CA ALA A 50 -3.74 0.85 8.73
C ALA A 50 -3.56 -0.66 8.51
N LYS A 51 -2.59 -1.29 9.20
CA LYS A 51 -2.39 -2.75 9.14
C LYS A 51 -3.64 -3.55 9.56
N LYS A 52 -4.39 -3.10 10.56
CA LYS A 52 -5.63 -3.76 10.98
C LYS A 52 -6.66 -3.74 9.85
N GLY A 53 -6.83 -2.59 9.19
CA GLY A 53 -7.71 -2.46 8.03
C GLY A 53 -7.24 -3.28 6.82
N LEU A 54 -5.93 -3.49 6.67
CA LEU A 54 -5.36 -4.25 5.56
C LEU A 54 -5.82 -5.72 5.53
N ILE A 55 -6.03 -6.32 6.71
CA ILE A 55 -6.55 -7.69 6.82
C ILE A 55 -7.97 -7.77 6.23
N GLU A 56 -8.81 -6.79 6.54
CA GLU A 56 -10.16 -6.69 5.99
C GLU A 56 -10.13 -6.44 4.49
N ALA A 57 -9.28 -5.51 4.03
CA ALA A 57 -9.08 -5.22 2.61
C ALA A 57 -8.65 -6.48 1.83
N LEU A 58 -7.72 -7.26 2.37
CA LEU A 58 -7.26 -8.52 1.76
C LEU A 58 -8.39 -9.54 1.64
N MET A 59 -9.21 -9.71 2.69
CA MET A 59 -10.37 -10.60 2.62
C MET A 59 -11.38 -10.16 1.56
N HIS A 60 -11.65 -8.85 1.45
CA HIS A 60 -12.53 -8.31 0.43
C HIS A 60 -11.96 -8.48 -0.98
N TRP A 61 -10.66 -8.27 -1.15
CA TRP A 61 -9.95 -8.46 -2.41
C TRP A 61 -10.07 -9.91 -2.90
N VAL A 62 -9.73 -10.88 -2.04
CA VAL A 62 -9.84 -12.31 -2.34
C VAL A 62 -11.27 -12.71 -2.70
N ARG A 63 -12.26 -12.19 -1.98
CA ARG A 63 -13.68 -12.46 -2.30
C ARG A 63 -14.10 -11.91 -3.66
N LYS A 64 -13.51 -10.79 -4.10
CA LYS A 64 -13.89 -10.12 -5.34
C LYS A 64 -13.16 -10.67 -6.57
N TYR A 65 -11.86 -10.93 -6.44
CA TYR A 65 -10.98 -11.27 -7.57
C TYR A 65 -10.43 -12.70 -7.52
N GLY A 66 -10.63 -13.40 -6.41
CA GLY A 66 -10.10 -14.75 -6.19
C GLY A 66 -8.65 -14.75 -5.66
N GLU A 67 -8.26 -15.87 -5.04
CA GLU A 67 -6.92 -16.02 -4.44
C GLU A 67 -5.79 -16.02 -5.48
N LEU A 68 -6.06 -16.51 -6.70
CA LEU A 68 -5.08 -16.56 -7.79
C LEU A 68 -4.70 -15.17 -8.32
N ALA A 69 -5.46 -14.13 -7.96
CA ALA A 69 -5.16 -12.74 -8.28
C ALA A 69 -4.27 -12.06 -7.24
N LEU A 70 -3.87 -12.76 -6.17
CA LEU A 70 -2.88 -12.26 -5.23
C LEU A 70 -1.46 -12.42 -5.80
N PRO A 71 -0.54 -11.49 -5.44
CA PRO A 71 0.87 -11.66 -5.75
C PRO A 71 1.44 -12.89 -5.05
N GLU A 72 2.61 -13.35 -5.51
CA GLU A 72 3.31 -14.44 -4.84
C GLU A 72 3.68 -14.05 -3.40
N ALA A 73 3.28 -14.90 -2.46
CA ALA A 73 3.65 -14.76 -1.06
C ALA A 73 5.16 -14.91 -0.91
N ASN A 74 5.80 -13.96 -0.23
CA ASN A 74 7.25 -13.94 -0.04
C ASN A 74 7.60 -14.40 1.39
N VAL A 75 8.64 -15.22 1.52
CA VAL A 75 9.25 -15.56 2.82
C VAL A 75 10.08 -14.36 3.30
N GLY A 76 9.40 -13.28 3.68
CA GLY A 76 10.00 -12.01 4.04
C GLY A 76 9.33 -10.84 3.32
N ALA A 77 8.15 -10.43 3.82
CA ALA A 77 7.50 -9.22 3.35
C ALA A 77 8.43 -8.01 3.46
N GLN A 78 8.47 -7.23 2.38
CA GLN A 78 9.26 -6.01 2.31
C GLN A 78 8.35 -4.80 2.56
N LEU A 79 8.82 -3.89 3.41
CA LEU A 79 8.16 -2.60 3.63
C LEU A 79 8.81 -1.55 2.74
N ILE A 80 8.05 -1.03 1.78
CA ILE A 80 8.47 0.06 0.91
C ILE A 80 7.86 1.34 1.46
N TYR A 81 8.64 2.08 2.24
CA TYR A 81 8.25 3.43 2.66
C TYR A 81 8.54 4.40 1.54
N LEU A 82 7.49 4.95 0.94
CA LEU A 82 7.63 6.05 0.01
C LEU A 82 7.74 7.34 0.82
N ALA A 83 8.81 8.09 0.57
CA ALA A 83 9.00 9.42 1.12
C ALA A 83 7.79 10.30 0.76
N PRO A 84 7.48 11.34 1.58
CA PRO A 84 6.38 12.25 1.29
C PRO A 84 6.48 12.80 -0.14
N THR A 85 5.31 13.05 -0.76
CA THR A 85 5.23 13.84 -1.98
C THR A 85 5.95 15.18 -1.76
N MET A 86 6.72 15.60 -2.76
CA MET A 86 7.52 16.83 -2.72
C MET A 86 6.77 18.00 -2.08
N THR A 87 7.49 18.84 -1.34
CA THR A 87 6.91 20.07 -0.81
C THR A 87 6.51 20.99 -1.96
N LYS A 88 5.63 21.95 -1.67
CA LYS A 88 5.24 22.93 -2.69
C LYS A 88 6.44 23.73 -3.18
N GLU A 89 7.41 24.02 -2.31
CA GLU A 89 8.67 24.66 -2.71
C GLU A 89 9.51 23.77 -3.65
N GLU A 90 9.58 22.47 -3.39
CA GLU A 90 10.30 21.52 -4.25
C GLU A 90 9.62 21.37 -5.63
N GLU A 91 8.29 21.31 -5.65
CA GLU A 91 7.51 21.28 -6.89
C GLU A 91 7.70 22.56 -7.71
N ASP A 92 7.60 23.72 -7.06
CA ASP A 92 7.75 25.02 -7.70
C ASP A 92 9.18 25.23 -8.22
N TYR A 93 10.19 24.77 -7.48
CA TYR A 93 11.59 24.76 -7.92
C TYR A 93 11.78 23.92 -9.19
N ILE A 94 11.26 22.69 -9.21
CA ILE A 94 11.35 21.82 -10.40
C ILE A 94 10.66 22.43 -11.60
N ASN A 95 9.47 23.02 -11.41
CA ASN A 95 8.74 23.69 -12.48
C ASN A 95 9.51 24.90 -13.05
N VAL A 96 10.26 25.63 -12.21
CA VAL A 96 11.15 26.72 -12.65
C VAL A 96 12.32 26.17 -13.45
N GLU A 97 12.98 25.10 -12.99
CA GLU A 97 14.12 24.51 -13.70
C GLU A 97 13.70 23.90 -15.05
N LEU A 98 12.54 23.23 -15.11
CA LEU A 98 12.00 22.67 -16.35
C LEU A 98 11.70 23.74 -17.40
N LYS A 99 11.22 24.93 -16.99
CA LYS A 99 10.98 26.05 -17.91
C LYS A 99 12.25 26.60 -18.56
N LYS A 100 13.43 26.40 -17.96
CA LYS A 100 14.72 26.85 -18.51
C LYS A 100 15.27 25.91 -19.60
N LEU A 101 14.68 24.71 -19.72
CA LEU A 101 15.08 23.69 -20.69
C LEU A 101 14.28 23.78 -22.00
N GLN A 102 13.32 24.71 -22.09
CA GLN A 102 12.61 25.10 -23.32
C GLN A 102 13.27 26.32 -23.97
#